data_AF-A0A435Y3R5-F1
#
_entry.id   AF-A0A435Y3R5-F1
#
_cell.length_a   1.000
_cell.length_b   1.000
_cell.length_c   1.000
_cell.angle_alpha   90.00
_cell.angle_beta   90.00
_cell.angle_gamma   90.00
#
_symmetry.space_group_name_H-M   'P 1'
#
loop_
_entity.id
_entity.type
_entity.pdbx_description
1 polymer ?
#
loop_
_entity_poly.entity_id
_entity_poly.type
_entity_poly.pdbx_seq_one_letter_code
_entity_poly.pdbx_strand_id
1 'polypeptide(L)'
;LDMIKGWVGTIAPPGVLAYQEEESRGVWQTGNAVFMRNWPYAYALGNGEGSPITGKFDVAPLPAGTGEGARAVATLGGWNLAVSKYSKHPDAAIELVKFIASPAMQKYRTLKTSNLPTIQALYDDADIAREQPIVPRWKRIFLNAVPRPSAATRIKYNEASSQFWNAVHNTLSGDGTAADNLADLEAMLTKLKGRGW
;
A
#
# COMPACT_ATOMS: atom_id res chain seq x y z
N LEU A 1 17.14 6.48 4.77
CA LEU A 1 16.19 7.62 4.65
C LEU A 1 16.80 8.78 3.87
N ASP A 2 18.10 9.03 3.99
CA ASP A 2 18.78 10.14 3.29
C ASP A 2 18.62 10.12 1.78
N MET A 3 18.65 8.93 1.16
CA MET A 3 18.36 8.78 -0.28
C MET A 3 16.99 9.36 -0.66
N ILE A 4 15.95 9.06 0.13
CA ILE A 4 14.57 9.51 -0.15
C ILE A 4 14.44 11.01 0.16
N LYS A 5 15.10 11.50 1.23
CA LYS A 5 15.20 12.93 1.53
C LYS A 5 15.75 13.70 0.33
N GLY A 6 16.79 13.17 -0.32
CA GLY A 6 17.39 13.77 -1.51
C GLY A 6 16.49 13.86 -2.73
N TRP A 7 15.35 13.16 -2.76
CA TRP A 7 14.38 13.25 -3.87
C TRP A 7 13.48 14.48 -3.78
N VAL A 8 13.23 14.98 -2.57
CA VAL A 8 12.33 16.12 -2.33
C VAL A 8 12.96 17.38 -2.92
N GLY A 9 12.25 18.02 -3.86
CA GLY A 9 12.73 19.20 -4.58
C GLY A 9 13.70 18.91 -5.72
N THR A 10 14.01 17.64 -6.01
CA THR A 10 14.86 17.24 -7.15
C THR A 10 14.06 16.45 -8.17
N ILE A 11 13.78 15.18 -7.90
CA ILE A 11 13.00 14.28 -8.76
C ILE A 11 11.54 14.13 -8.29
N ALA A 12 11.25 14.54 -7.07
CA ALA A 12 9.90 14.65 -6.52
C ALA A 12 9.60 16.12 -6.19
N PRO A 13 8.35 16.60 -6.38
CA PRO A 13 7.99 17.97 -6.07
C PRO A 13 8.08 18.24 -4.56
N PRO A 14 8.39 19.48 -4.12
CA PRO A 14 8.41 19.82 -2.70
C PRO A 14 7.09 19.51 -1.98
N GLY A 15 5.96 19.64 -2.68
CA GLY A 15 4.62 19.32 -2.17
C GLY A 15 4.41 17.85 -1.79
N VAL A 16 5.31 16.93 -2.16
CA VAL A 16 5.22 15.50 -1.81
C VAL A 16 5.16 15.26 -0.30
N LEU A 17 5.65 16.20 0.52
CA LEU A 17 5.55 16.15 1.98
C LEU A 17 4.10 16.23 2.49
N ALA A 18 3.17 16.74 1.67
CA ALA A 18 1.75 16.86 1.98
C ALA A 18 0.88 15.91 1.14
N TYR A 19 1.46 15.09 0.27
CA TYR A 19 0.69 14.22 -0.61
C TYR A 19 0.21 12.98 0.12
N GLN A 20 -1.03 12.59 -0.18
CA GLN A 20 -1.54 11.24 0.03
C GLN A 20 -1.59 10.52 -1.32
N GLU A 21 -2.33 9.41 -1.35
CA GLU A 21 -2.53 8.60 -2.54
C GLU A 21 -3.09 9.39 -3.73
N GLU A 22 -4.07 10.27 -3.49
CA GLU A 22 -4.81 10.96 -4.54
C GLU A 22 -4.07 12.16 -5.11
N GLU A 23 -3.35 12.93 -4.30
CA GLU A 23 -2.50 14.03 -4.78
C GLU A 23 -1.37 13.47 -5.66
N SER A 24 -0.76 12.35 -5.23
CA SER A 24 0.25 11.64 -6.02
C SER A 24 -0.32 11.14 -7.34
N ARG A 25 -1.52 10.54 -7.31
CA ARG A 25 -2.22 10.08 -8.51
C ARG A 25 -2.57 11.24 -9.45
N GLY A 26 -3.00 12.39 -8.92
CA GLY A 26 -3.32 13.57 -9.72
C GLY A 26 -2.13 14.06 -10.55
N VAL A 27 -0.95 14.17 -9.94
CA VAL A 27 0.28 14.59 -10.65
C VAL A 27 0.67 13.56 -11.72
N TRP A 28 0.65 12.26 -11.39
CA TRP A 28 1.00 11.21 -12.33
C TRP A 28 0.00 11.07 -13.48
N GLN A 29 -1.30 11.04 -13.17
CA GLN A 29 -2.36 10.81 -14.14
C GLN A 29 -2.55 11.99 -15.10
N THR A 30 -2.12 13.19 -14.71
CA THR A 30 -2.04 14.34 -15.62
C THR A 30 -0.80 14.33 -16.52
N GLY A 31 0.06 13.30 -16.43
CA GLY A 31 1.26 13.13 -17.24
C GLY A 31 2.49 13.89 -16.72
N ASN A 32 2.45 14.41 -15.49
CA ASN A 32 3.50 15.25 -14.91
C ASN A 32 4.48 14.50 -13.99
N ALA A 33 4.42 13.16 -13.96
CA ALA A 33 5.40 12.34 -13.25
C ALA A 33 5.73 11.07 -14.04
N VAL A 34 7.02 10.80 -14.20
CA VAL A 34 7.53 9.59 -14.90
C VAL A 34 7.28 8.33 -14.06
N PHE A 35 7.42 8.43 -12.74
CA PHE A 35 7.20 7.33 -11.80
C PHE A 35 6.22 7.72 -10.71
N MET A 36 5.44 6.75 -10.26
CA MET A 36 4.57 6.89 -9.09
C MET A 36 4.56 5.57 -8.31
N ARG A 37 4.76 5.66 -6.99
CA ARG A 37 4.41 4.57 -6.07
C ARG A 37 2.97 4.80 -5.61
N ASN A 38 2.07 3.88 -5.93
CA ASN A 38 0.70 3.90 -5.44
C ASN A 38 0.13 2.48 -5.33
N TRP A 39 -1.11 2.37 -4.88
CA TRP A 39 -1.86 1.12 -4.76
C TRP A 39 -2.47 0.69 -6.11
N PRO A 40 -2.85 -0.60 -6.26
CA PRO A 40 -3.42 -1.19 -7.48
C PRO A 40 -4.55 -0.41 -8.16
N TYR A 41 -5.42 0.26 -7.38
CA TYR A 41 -6.59 0.95 -7.91
C TYR A 41 -6.24 2.03 -8.94
N ALA A 42 -5.06 2.65 -8.82
CA ALA A 42 -4.60 3.69 -9.75
C ALA A 42 -4.42 3.15 -11.18
N TYR A 43 -4.22 1.84 -11.36
CA TYR A 43 -4.11 1.23 -12.68
C TYR A 43 -5.43 1.30 -13.47
N ALA A 44 -6.55 0.96 -12.81
CA ALA A 44 -7.88 1.07 -13.41
C ALA A 44 -8.21 2.52 -13.75
N LEU A 45 -7.91 3.45 -12.82
CA LEU A 45 -8.16 4.88 -13.02
C LEU A 45 -7.30 5.49 -14.13
N GLY A 46 -6.02 5.12 -14.22
CA GLY A 46 -5.11 5.58 -15.27
C GLY A 46 -5.50 5.09 -16.66
N ASN A 47 -6.17 3.94 -16.77
CA ASN A 47 -6.74 3.41 -18.02
C ASN A 47 -8.22 3.75 -18.21
N GLY A 48 -8.81 4.57 -17.32
CA GLY A 48 -10.19 5.01 -17.42
C GLY A 48 -10.44 5.88 -18.64
N GLU A 49 -11.71 5.96 -19.04
CA GLU A 49 -12.15 6.86 -20.12
C GLU A 49 -11.74 8.32 -19.81
N GLY A 50 -11.21 9.03 -20.80
CA GLY A 50 -10.74 10.41 -20.64
C GLY A 50 -9.40 10.59 -19.94
N SER A 51 -8.74 9.52 -19.49
CA SER A 51 -7.39 9.62 -18.90
C SER A 51 -6.33 9.93 -19.98
N PRO A 52 -5.49 10.96 -19.81
CA PRO A 52 -4.51 11.36 -20.84
C PRO A 52 -3.31 10.39 -20.93
N ILE A 53 -3.18 9.48 -19.96
CA ILE A 53 -2.11 8.49 -19.87
C ILE A 53 -2.55 7.07 -20.29
N THR A 54 -3.80 6.86 -20.74
CA THR A 54 -4.27 5.54 -21.19
C THR A 54 -3.33 4.93 -22.23
N GLY A 55 -2.88 3.70 -21.98
CA GLY A 55 -1.92 2.98 -22.83
C GLY A 55 -0.47 3.51 -22.80
N LYS A 56 -0.15 4.45 -21.91
CA LYS A 56 1.19 5.10 -21.82
C LYS A 56 1.95 4.77 -20.53
N PHE A 57 1.45 3.84 -19.72
CA PHE A 57 2.10 3.42 -18.49
C PHE A 57 2.03 1.90 -18.33
N ASP A 58 2.92 1.39 -17.49
CA ASP A 58 2.88 0.02 -17.00
C ASP A 58 3.31 0.03 -15.52
N VAL A 59 3.33 -1.15 -14.91
CA VAL A 59 3.70 -1.35 -13.52
C VAL A 59 4.89 -2.30 -13.36
N ALA A 60 5.65 -2.08 -12.30
CA ALA A 60 6.76 -2.93 -11.92
C ALA A 60 6.82 -3.08 -10.39
N PRO A 61 7.52 -4.10 -9.85
CA PRO A 61 7.90 -4.12 -8.45
C PRO A 61 8.65 -2.84 -8.07
N LEU A 62 8.50 -2.40 -6.82
CA LEU A 62 9.31 -1.28 -6.31
C LEU A 62 10.81 -1.64 -6.38
N PRO A 63 11.68 -0.67 -6.72
CA PRO A 63 13.12 -0.89 -6.75
C PRO A 63 13.64 -1.41 -5.40
N ALA A 64 14.62 -2.31 -5.46
CA ALA A 64 15.39 -2.69 -4.28
C ALA A 64 16.39 -1.58 -3.91
N GLY A 65 16.78 -1.51 -2.64
CA GLY A 65 17.94 -0.73 -2.23
C GLY A 65 19.25 -1.34 -2.77
N THR A 66 20.37 -0.67 -2.48
CA THR A 66 21.71 -1.09 -2.95
C THR A 66 22.55 -1.82 -1.89
N GLY A 67 22.03 -1.96 -0.67
CA GLY A 67 22.74 -2.62 0.43
C GLY A 67 22.71 -4.15 0.35
N GLU A 68 23.55 -4.80 1.16
CA GLU A 68 23.54 -6.25 1.29
C GLU A 68 22.15 -6.75 1.75
N GLY A 69 21.65 -7.80 1.10
CA GLY A 69 20.31 -8.34 1.36
C GLY A 69 19.15 -7.46 0.88
N ALA A 70 19.42 -6.38 0.16
CA ALA A 70 18.36 -5.54 -0.39
C ALA A 70 17.52 -6.30 -1.40
N ARG A 71 16.19 -6.16 -1.27
CA ARG A 71 15.20 -6.77 -2.15
C ARG A 71 14.06 -5.81 -2.38
N ALA A 72 13.31 -6.03 -3.46
CA ALA A 72 12.04 -5.36 -3.65
C ALA A 72 11.09 -5.71 -2.50
N VAL A 73 10.43 -4.70 -1.94
CA VAL A 73 9.45 -4.86 -0.85
C VAL A 73 8.18 -4.13 -1.22
N ALA A 74 7.05 -4.81 -1.06
CA ALA A 74 5.72 -4.20 -1.11
C ALA A 74 5.10 -4.26 0.29
N THR A 75 4.57 -3.14 0.78
CA THR A 75 3.82 -3.14 2.04
C THR A 75 2.46 -3.79 1.83
N LEU A 76 2.10 -4.76 2.67
CA LEU A 76 0.79 -5.38 2.60
C LEU A 76 -0.31 -4.39 3.04
N GLY A 77 -1.18 -4.06 2.07
CA GLY A 77 -2.41 -3.31 2.27
C GLY A 77 -3.64 -4.22 2.35
N GLY A 78 -4.78 -3.70 1.96
CA GLY A 78 -6.03 -4.45 1.85
C GLY A 78 -7.02 -4.19 2.98
N TRP A 79 -8.13 -4.89 2.92
CA TRP A 79 -9.29 -4.74 3.79
C TRP A 79 -9.75 -6.10 4.30
N ASN A 80 -10.21 -6.14 5.55
CA ASN A 80 -10.85 -7.29 6.14
C ASN A 80 -12.33 -6.99 6.38
N LEU A 81 -13.15 -8.03 6.30
CA LEU A 81 -14.56 -7.98 6.67
C LEU A 81 -14.72 -8.66 8.03
N ALA A 82 -15.38 -7.98 8.96
CA ALA A 82 -15.63 -8.50 10.30
C ALA A 82 -17.10 -8.29 10.68
N VAL A 83 -17.67 -9.27 11.37
CA VAL A 83 -19.02 -9.16 11.94
C VAL A 83 -18.92 -8.57 13.34
N SER A 84 -19.70 -7.51 13.60
CA SER A 84 -19.75 -6.89 14.93
C SER A 84 -20.28 -7.89 15.96
N LYS A 85 -19.60 -8.01 17.11
CA LYS A 85 -20.07 -8.81 18.24
C LYS A 85 -21.39 -8.31 18.83
N TYR A 86 -21.81 -7.09 18.48
CA TYR A 86 -23.05 -6.46 18.94
C TYR A 86 -24.16 -6.51 17.88
N SER A 87 -23.96 -7.21 16.76
CA SER A 87 -24.97 -7.32 15.71
C SER A 87 -26.25 -7.95 16.27
N LYS A 88 -27.40 -7.35 15.96
CA LYS A 88 -28.73 -7.93 16.23
C LYS A 88 -29.07 -9.07 15.26
N HIS A 89 -28.30 -9.22 14.18
CA HIS A 89 -28.49 -10.24 13.14
C HIS A 89 -27.13 -10.87 12.76
N PRO A 90 -26.48 -11.62 13.67
CA PRO A 90 -25.14 -12.16 13.43
C PRO A 90 -25.10 -13.14 12.25
N ASP A 91 -26.09 -14.03 12.11
CA ASP A 91 -26.10 -15.04 11.03
C ASP A 91 -26.23 -14.40 9.65
N ALA A 92 -27.15 -13.44 9.48
CA ALA A 92 -27.29 -12.71 8.23
C ALA A 92 -26.03 -11.90 7.87
N ALA A 93 -25.37 -11.30 8.87
CA ALA A 93 -24.12 -10.58 8.66
C ALA A 93 -22.98 -11.53 8.26
N ILE A 94 -22.92 -12.74 8.85
CA ILE A 94 -21.94 -13.77 8.48
C ILE A 94 -22.15 -14.21 7.02
N GLU A 95 -23.39 -14.47 6.62
CA GLU A 95 -23.70 -14.87 5.25
C GLU A 95 -23.35 -13.76 4.24
N LEU A 96 -23.60 -12.49 4.59
CA LEU A 96 -23.15 -11.36 3.77
C LEU A 96 -21.62 -11.32 3.62
N VAL A 97 -20.88 -11.47 4.71
CA VAL A 97 -19.40 -11.48 4.67
C VAL A 97 -18.88 -12.64 3.82
N LYS A 98 -19.44 -13.84 3.96
CA LYS A 98 -19.10 -15.00 3.12
C LYS A 98 -19.39 -14.74 1.64
N PHE A 99 -20.55 -14.17 1.32
CA PHE A 99 -20.90 -13.80 -0.05
C PHE A 99 -19.91 -12.79 -0.62
N ILE A 100 -19.61 -11.71 0.09
CA ILE A 100 -18.65 -10.69 -0.35
C ILE A 100 -17.27 -11.31 -0.52
N ALA A 101 -16.84 -12.22 0.37
CA ALA A 101 -15.52 -12.87 0.30
C ALA A 101 -15.45 -14.05 -0.69
N SER A 102 -16.56 -14.46 -1.31
CA SER A 102 -16.64 -15.60 -2.21
C SER A 102 -15.75 -15.45 -3.46
N PRO A 103 -15.33 -16.57 -4.10
CA PRO A 103 -14.59 -16.52 -5.36
C PRO A 103 -15.28 -15.68 -6.44
N ALA A 104 -16.60 -15.82 -6.58
CA ALA A 104 -17.39 -15.09 -7.56
C ALA A 104 -17.34 -13.57 -7.33
N MET A 105 -17.54 -13.12 -6.09
CA MET A 105 -17.52 -11.69 -5.78
C MET A 105 -16.11 -11.10 -5.79
N GLN A 106 -15.10 -11.86 -5.40
CA GLN A 106 -13.71 -11.43 -5.57
C GLN A 106 -13.36 -11.28 -7.04
N LYS A 107 -13.69 -12.26 -7.90
CA LYS A 107 -13.49 -12.17 -9.36
C LYS A 107 -14.20 -10.96 -9.95
N TYR A 108 -15.48 -10.75 -9.60
CA TYR A 108 -16.23 -9.58 -10.04
C TYR A 108 -15.52 -8.26 -9.69
N ARG A 109 -15.10 -8.09 -8.42
CA ARG A 109 -14.39 -6.87 -8.01
C ARG A 109 -13.05 -6.71 -8.70
N THR A 110 -12.30 -7.79 -8.88
CA THR A 110 -11.02 -7.77 -9.61
C THR A 110 -11.22 -7.28 -11.03
N LEU A 111 -12.20 -7.82 -11.76
CA LEU A 111 -12.50 -7.41 -13.14
C LEU A 111 -12.93 -5.94 -13.22
N LYS A 112 -13.67 -5.43 -12.23
CA LYS A 112 -14.22 -4.07 -12.27
C LYS A 112 -13.28 -2.98 -11.79
N THR A 113 -12.41 -3.25 -10.82
CA THR A 113 -11.62 -2.19 -10.16
C THR A 113 -10.13 -2.49 -10.09
N SER A 114 -9.66 -3.58 -10.72
CA SER A 114 -8.29 -4.09 -10.59
C SER A 114 -7.89 -4.39 -9.14
N ASN A 115 -8.87 -4.54 -8.23
CA ASN A 115 -8.60 -4.93 -6.85
C ASN A 115 -8.16 -6.39 -6.82
N LEU A 116 -7.05 -6.63 -6.15
CA LEU A 116 -6.44 -7.95 -6.18
C LEU A 116 -7.22 -8.93 -5.29
N PRO A 117 -7.46 -10.15 -5.77
CA PRO A 117 -8.14 -11.16 -4.98
C PRO A 117 -7.23 -11.67 -3.86
N THR A 118 -7.82 -12.13 -2.75
CA THR A 118 -7.11 -12.85 -1.68
C THR A 118 -7.13 -14.36 -1.89
N ILE A 119 -7.95 -14.84 -2.83
CA ILE A 119 -8.00 -16.25 -3.24
C ILE A 119 -6.93 -16.49 -4.32
N GLN A 120 -5.92 -17.30 -4.00
CA GLN A 120 -4.78 -17.54 -4.89
C GLN A 120 -5.18 -18.09 -6.26
N ALA A 121 -6.20 -18.95 -6.33
CA ALA A 121 -6.67 -19.53 -7.60
C ALA A 121 -7.19 -18.48 -8.59
N LEU A 122 -7.67 -17.32 -8.11
CA LEU A 122 -8.14 -16.24 -8.98
C LEU A 122 -7.01 -15.53 -9.72
N TYR A 123 -5.75 -15.71 -9.31
CA TYR A 123 -4.60 -15.23 -10.08
C TYR A 123 -4.35 -16.04 -11.36
N ASP A 124 -4.91 -17.25 -11.44
CA ASP A 124 -4.75 -18.16 -12.58
C ASP A 124 -6.04 -18.23 -13.43
N ASP A 125 -7.04 -17.39 -13.14
CA ASP A 125 -8.33 -17.33 -13.85
C ASP A 125 -8.17 -16.66 -15.23
N ALA A 126 -8.69 -17.31 -16.27
CA ALA A 126 -8.52 -16.88 -17.67
C ALA A 126 -9.20 -15.55 -18.00
N ASP A 127 -10.35 -15.23 -17.39
CA ASP A 127 -11.01 -13.95 -17.64
C ASP A 127 -10.26 -12.82 -16.94
N ILE A 128 -9.78 -13.05 -15.71
CA ILE A 128 -8.91 -12.10 -15.01
C ILE A 128 -7.62 -11.87 -15.79
N ALA A 129 -6.98 -12.91 -16.31
CA ALA A 129 -5.76 -12.77 -17.10
C ALA A 129 -5.98 -11.96 -18.39
N ARG A 130 -7.15 -12.11 -19.02
CA ARG A 130 -7.52 -11.40 -20.26
C ARG A 130 -7.86 -9.93 -20.01
N GLU A 131 -8.71 -9.65 -19.01
CA GLU A 131 -9.24 -8.29 -18.77
C GLU A 131 -8.40 -7.46 -17.80
N GLN A 132 -7.67 -8.12 -16.91
CA GLN A 132 -6.84 -7.51 -15.87
C GLN A 132 -5.45 -8.17 -15.84
N PRO A 133 -4.66 -8.09 -16.93
CA PRO A 133 -3.38 -8.81 -17.08
C PRO A 133 -2.33 -8.46 -16.02
N ILE A 134 -2.51 -7.33 -15.31
CA ILE A 134 -1.71 -6.93 -14.16
C ILE A 134 -1.83 -7.90 -12.97
N VAL A 135 -2.99 -8.52 -12.77
CA VAL A 135 -3.28 -9.39 -11.61
C VAL A 135 -2.34 -10.61 -11.60
N PRO A 136 -2.26 -11.46 -12.65
CA PRO A 136 -1.33 -12.59 -12.66
C PRO A 136 0.14 -12.15 -12.55
N ARG A 137 0.52 -11.05 -13.22
CA ARG A 137 1.89 -10.50 -13.15
C ARG A 137 2.30 -10.14 -11.71
N TRP A 138 1.35 -9.77 -10.89
CA TRP A 138 1.57 -9.33 -9.53
C TRP A 138 1.51 -10.43 -8.47
N LYS A 139 1.13 -11.67 -8.83
CA LYS A 139 1.08 -12.81 -7.90
C LYS A 139 2.34 -12.90 -7.02
N ARG A 140 3.52 -12.81 -7.62
CA ARG A 140 4.81 -12.84 -6.90
C ARG A 140 5.04 -11.63 -6.01
N ILE A 141 4.58 -10.44 -6.39
CA ILE A 141 4.72 -9.23 -5.56
C ILE A 141 3.91 -9.39 -4.26
N PHE A 142 2.66 -9.86 -4.38
CA PHE A 142 1.77 -10.00 -3.22
C PHE A 142 2.13 -11.17 -2.31
N LEU A 143 2.61 -12.29 -2.87
CA LEU A 143 3.13 -13.40 -2.07
C LEU A 143 4.36 -12.99 -1.23
N ASN A 144 5.07 -11.93 -1.63
CA ASN A 144 6.24 -11.40 -0.92
C ASN A 144 5.96 -10.07 -0.20
N ALA A 145 4.68 -9.65 -0.11
CA ALA A 145 4.31 -8.42 0.57
C ALA A 145 4.56 -8.56 2.08
N VAL A 146 5.07 -7.49 2.68
CA VAL A 146 5.44 -7.47 4.09
C VAL A 146 4.33 -6.78 4.89
N PRO A 147 3.72 -7.45 5.89
CA PRO A 147 2.75 -6.82 6.77
C PRO A 147 3.42 -5.75 7.63
N ARG A 148 2.68 -4.69 7.89
CA ARG A 148 3.02 -3.71 8.94
C ARG A 148 2.98 -4.41 10.30
N PRO A 149 3.69 -3.93 11.33
CA PRO A 149 3.86 -4.64 12.60
C PRO A 149 2.61 -4.65 13.49
N SER A 150 1.40 -4.64 12.94
CA SER A 150 0.13 -4.59 13.69
C SER A 150 -0.06 -5.76 14.64
N ALA A 151 0.35 -6.97 14.24
CA ALA A 151 0.32 -8.15 15.11
C ALA A 151 1.29 -8.01 16.30
N ALA A 152 2.46 -7.43 16.07
CA ALA A 152 3.43 -7.17 17.13
C ALA A 152 2.90 -6.08 18.06
N THR A 153 2.55 -4.91 17.53
CA THR A 153 2.17 -3.72 18.33
C THR A 153 0.76 -3.80 18.93
N ARG A 154 -0.09 -4.72 18.44
CA ARG A 154 -1.47 -4.94 18.91
C ARG A 154 -2.26 -3.63 18.97
N ILE A 155 -2.91 -3.36 20.10
CA ILE A 155 -3.71 -2.14 20.35
C ILE A 155 -2.90 -0.85 20.23
N LYS A 156 -1.56 -0.91 20.33
CA LYS A 156 -0.67 0.26 20.22
C LYS A 156 -0.22 0.51 18.77
N TYR A 157 -0.76 -0.21 17.79
CA TYR A 157 -0.36 -0.07 16.39
C TYR A 157 -0.47 1.36 15.87
N ASN A 158 -1.58 2.05 16.16
CA ASN A 158 -1.79 3.41 15.67
C ASN A 158 -0.75 4.38 16.26
N GLU A 159 -0.42 4.23 17.54
CA GLU A 159 0.60 5.06 18.20
C GLU A 159 2.01 4.72 17.70
N ALA A 160 2.34 3.44 17.53
CA ALA A 160 3.63 3.05 16.95
C ALA A 160 3.78 3.56 15.50
N SER A 161 2.69 3.48 14.72
CA SER A 161 2.65 4.00 13.36
C SER A 161 2.82 5.52 13.34
N SER A 162 2.22 6.25 14.29
CA SER A 162 2.33 7.71 14.34
C SER A 162 3.73 8.18 14.64
N GLN A 163 4.40 7.54 15.61
CA GLN A 163 5.80 7.83 15.89
C GLN A 163 6.66 7.54 14.66
N PHE A 164 6.42 6.41 13.98
CA PHE A 164 7.17 6.04 12.78
C PHE A 164 7.04 7.07 11.65
N TRP A 165 5.81 7.44 11.25
CA TRP A 165 5.66 8.37 10.12
C TRP A 165 6.14 9.78 10.49
N ASN A 166 6.06 10.21 11.75
CA ASN A 166 6.58 11.50 12.19
C ASN A 166 8.11 11.55 12.05
N ALA A 167 8.83 10.53 12.54
CA ALA A 167 10.28 10.47 12.41
C ALA A 167 10.74 10.46 10.94
N VAL A 168 10.03 9.73 10.08
CA VAL A 168 10.26 9.75 8.64
C VAL A 168 9.97 11.14 8.06
N HIS A 169 8.82 11.74 8.39
CA HIS A 169 8.44 13.05 7.88
C HIS A 169 9.44 14.13 8.28
N ASN A 170 9.85 14.19 9.54
CA ASN A 170 10.87 15.11 10.05
C ASN A 170 12.17 15.00 9.25
N THR A 171 12.62 13.77 8.99
CA THR A 171 13.80 13.54 8.16
C THR A 171 13.62 14.11 6.74
N LEU A 172 12.46 13.86 6.11
CA LEU A 172 12.18 14.28 4.75
C LEU A 172 11.96 15.80 4.63
N SER A 173 11.39 16.44 5.66
CA SER A 173 11.18 17.89 5.72
C SER A 173 12.44 18.67 6.11
N GLY A 174 13.49 17.98 6.54
CA GLY A 174 14.76 18.59 6.94
C GLY A 174 14.83 18.97 8.42
N ASP A 175 13.84 18.56 9.22
CA ASP A 175 13.86 18.69 10.67
C ASP A 175 14.70 17.55 11.30
N GLY A 176 15.99 17.83 11.48
CA GLY A 176 16.96 16.85 12.00
C GLY A 176 17.54 15.91 10.93
N THR A 177 18.51 15.09 11.36
CA THR A 177 19.12 14.06 10.52
C THR A 177 18.31 12.77 10.55
N ALA A 178 18.52 11.90 9.56
CA ALA A 178 17.92 10.56 9.60
C ALA A 178 18.37 9.76 10.83
N ALA A 179 19.64 9.91 11.23
CA ALA A 179 20.19 9.21 12.38
C ALA A 179 19.52 9.65 13.69
N ASP A 180 19.40 10.96 13.92
CA ASP A 180 18.80 11.51 15.13
C ASP A 180 17.31 11.12 15.24
N ASN A 181 16.55 11.34 14.16
CA ASN A 181 15.12 11.01 14.14
C ASN A 181 14.86 9.50 14.33
N LEU A 182 15.74 8.63 13.84
CA LEU A 182 15.62 7.18 14.06
C LEU A 182 16.02 6.78 15.48
N ALA A 183 17.02 7.43 16.08
CA ALA A 183 17.38 7.21 17.48
C ALA A 183 16.24 7.62 18.42
N ASP A 184 15.63 8.78 18.17
CA ASP A 184 14.46 9.24 18.92
C ASP A 184 13.27 8.31 18.74
N LEU A 185 13.03 7.84 17.51
CA LEU A 185 12.01 6.83 17.23
C LEU A 185 12.24 5.54 18.01
N GLU A 186 13.48 5.03 18.05
CA GLU A 186 13.82 3.83 18.80
C GLU A 186 13.53 4.00 20.30
N ALA A 187 13.92 5.15 20.88
CA ALA A 187 13.63 5.46 22.28
C ALA A 187 12.10 5.53 22.54
N MET A 188 11.35 6.17 21.65
CA MET A 188 9.88 6.27 21.75
C MET A 188 9.20 4.91 21.63
N LEU A 189 9.60 4.08 20.66
CA LEU A 189 9.04 2.75 20.46
C LEU A 189 9.41 1.81 21.61
N THR A 190 10.62 1.90 22.16
CA THR A 190 11.05 1.13 23.33
C THR A 190 10.21 1.46 24.56
N LYS A 191 9.96 2.76 24.79
CA LYS A 191 9.06 3.22 25.85
C LYS A 191 7.63 2.74 25.61
N LEU A 192 7.13 2.85 24.37
CA LEU A 192 5.79 2.44 23.99
C LEU A 192 5.57 0.94 24.17
N LYS A 193 6.58 0.13 23.84
CA LYS A 193 6.65 -1.31 24.10
C LYS A 193 6.49 -1.63 25.58
N GLY A 194 7.25 -0.99 26.47
CA GLY A 194 7.23 -1.27 27.90
C GLY A 194 7.58 -2.75 28.19
N ARG A 195 6.77 -3.45 29.00
CA ARG A 195 6.97 -4.89 29.28
C ARG A 195 6.44 -5.84 28.19
N GLY A 196 5.88 -5.32 27.09
CA GLY A 196 5.38 -6.12 25.98
C GLY A 196 4.33 -5.36 25.16
N TRP A 197 4.21 -5.45 23.85
CA TRP A 197 4.93 -6.18 22.82
C TRP A 197 6.43 -5.96 22.79
#